data_AF-A0A5C7HBX9-F1
#
_entry.id   AF-A0A5C7HBX9-F1
#
_cell.length_a   1.000
_cell.length_b   1.000
_cell.length_c   1.000
_cell.angle_alpha   90.00
_cell.angle_beta   90.00
_cell.angle_gamma   90.00
#
_symmetry.space_group_name_H-M   'P 1'
#
loop_
_entity.id
_entity.type
_entity.pdbx_description
1 polymer ?
#
loop_
_entity_poly.entity_id
_entity_poly.type
_entity_poly.pdbx_seq_one_letter_code
_entity_poly.pdbx_strand_id
1 'polypeptide(L)'
;MGIEKQILTPGNGPKPVAGQKVTVHCTGYGKNGDLSQKFWRLLVSYIFFFFSYFVFFYFSTKDPGQQPFTFQIGKGSVIKGWDEGVMGMQLGETARLRCSPDYAYGAGGFPAWGIQPNSVLDFEIEVLSYQ
;
A
#
# COMPACT_ATOMS: atom_id res chain seq x y z
N MET A 1 4.30 6.21 17.08
CA MET A 1 4.26 6.65 15.66
C MET A 1 3.61 5.52 14.88
N GLY A 2 2.41 5.73 14.34
CA GLY A 2 1.60 4.63 13.77
C GLY A 2 1.93 4.26 12.32
N ILE A 3 2.88 4.95 11.71
CA ILE A 3 3.36 4.70 10.35
C ILE A 3 4.89 4.75 10.38
N GLU A 4 5.53 3.75 9.78
CA GLU A 4 6.96 3.80 9.47
C GLU A 4 7.11 4.08 7.98
N LYS A 5 7.77 5.18 7.62
CA LYS A 5 8.06 5.54 6.24
C LYS A 5 9.53 5.26 5.94
N GLN A 6 9.78 4.44 4.92
CA GLN A 6 11.10 4.18 4.37
C GLN A 6 11.15 4.69 2.93
N ILE A 7 11.99 5.68 2.65
CA ILE A 7 12.18 6.20 1.30
C ILE A 7 13.02 5.19 0.52
N LEU A 8 12.47 4.65 -0.57
CA LEU A 8 13.18 3.75 -1.48
C LEU A 8 13.90 4.56 -2.56
N THR A 9 13.19 5.52 -3.15
CA THR A 9 13.71 6.44 -4.16
C THR A 9 13.27 7.85 -3.79
N PRO A 10 14.20 8.79 -3.54
CA PRO A 10 13.83 10.17 -3.27
C PRO A 10 13.21 10.82 -4.51
N GLY A 11 12.11 11.55 -4.30
CA GLY A 11 11.56 12.44 -5.32
C GLY A 11 12.36 13.74 -5.38
N ASN A 12 12.21 14.49 -6.46
CA ASN A 12 12.88 15.80 -6.60
C ASN A 12 11.90 16.94 -6.89
N GLY A 13 10.60 16.69 -6.77
CA GLY A 13 9.59 17.73 -6.98
C GLY A 13 8.99 18.29 -5.70
N PRO A 14 8.00 19.20 -5.83
CA PRO A 14 7.37 19.87 -4.69
C PRO A 14 6.65 18.86 -3.79
N LYS A 15 6.47 19.21 -2.52
CA LYS A 15 5.63 18.43 -1.60
C LYS A 15 4.14 18.72 -1.88
N PRO A 16 3.24 17.73 -1.71
CA PRO A 16 1.82 17.93 -1.92
C PRO A 16 1.23 18.82 -0.84
N VAL A 17 0.17 19.55 -1.19
CA VAL A 17 -0.63 20.36 -0.27
C VAL A 17 -1.91 19.60 0.07
N ALA A 18 -2.33 19.66 1.34
CA ALA A 18 -3.58 19.05 1.78
C ALA A 18 -4.77 19.53 0.92
N GLY A 19 -5.57 18.60 0.42
CA GLY A 19 -6.70 18.84 -0.47
C GLY A 19 -6.40 18.70 -1.96
N GLN A 20 -5.14 18.56 -2.37
CA GLN A 20 -4.77 18.27 -3.77
C GLN A 20 -5.14 16.84 -4.18
N LYS A 21 -5.36 16.64 -5.48
CA LYS A 21 -5.52 15.31 -6.05
C LYS A 21 -4.15 14.72 -6.31
N VAL A 22 -3.87 13.58 -5.71
CA VAL A 22 -2.61 12.87 -5.87
C VAL A 22 -2.85 11.61 -6.68
N THR A 23 -2.02 11.42 -7.70
CA THR A 23 -1.99 10.20 -8.51
C THR A 23 -0.79 9.39 -8.09
N VAL A 24 -1.03 8.16 -7.59
CA VAL A 24 0.03 7.26 -7.13
C VAL A 24 -0.07 5.89 -7.79
N HIS A 25 1.10 5.27 -7.96
CA HIS A 25 1.18 3.83 -8.02
C HIS A 25 1.30 3.29 -6.60
N CYS A 26 0.40 2.39 -6.24
CA CYS A 26 0.45 1.67 -4.98
C CYS A 26 0.67 0.18 -5.24
N THR A 27 1.46 -0.44 -4.37
CA THR A 27 1.59 -1.88 -4.25
C THR A 27 1.44 -2.27 -2.78
N GLY A 28 0.38 -3.02 -2.46
CA GLY A 28 0.09 -3.49 -1.10
C GLY A 28 0.53 -4.93 -0.90
N TYR A 29 1.11 -5.21 0.26
CA TYR A 29 1.57 -6.54 0.65
C TYR A 29 1.00 -6.95 2.02
N GLY A 30 0.49 -8.19 2.09
CA GLY A 30 0.14 -8.86 3.34
C GLY A 30 1.36 -9.24 4.19
N LYS A 31 1.12 -9.53 5.46
CA LYS A 31 2.08 -9.55 6.59
C LYS A 31 3.45 -10.21 6.33
N ASN A 32 4.49 -9.58 6.91
CA ASN A 32 5.92 -9.93 7.08
C ASN A 32 6.91 -9.25 6.14
N GLY A 33 6.45 -8.38 5.24
CA GLY A 33 7.34 -7.54 4.47
C GLY A 33 8.37 -8.27 3.61
N ASP A 34 8.11 -9.56 3.37
CA ASP A 34 9.01 -10.47 2.71
C ASP A 34 8.80 -10.40 1.19
N LEU A 35 9.74 -9.73 0.53
CA LEU A 35 9.82 -9.59 -0.93
C LEU A 35 9.97 -10.95 -1.65
N SER A 36 10.25 -12.05 -0.91
CA SER A 36 10.33 -13.41 -1.47
C SER A 36 8.96 -14.05 -1.70
N GLN A 37 7.89 -13.54 -1.07
CA GLN A 37 6.52 -14.01 -1.27
C GLN A 37 5.80 -13.27 -2.40
N LYS A 38 6.53 -12.93 -3.46
CA LYS A 38 5.95 -12.74 -4.80
C LYS A 38 5.46 -14.11 -5.25
N PHE A 39 4.28 -14.52 -4.77
CA PHE A 39 3.67 -15.80 -5.16
C PHE A 39 3.47 -15.77 -6.68
N TRP A 40 4.37 -16.47 -7.37
CA TRP A 40 4.55 -16.39 -8.81
C TRP A 40 3.24 -16.75 -9.50
N ARG A 41 2.80 -15.87 -10.40
CA ARG A 41 1.71 -16.15 -11.32
C ARG A 41 2.17 -17.28 -12.26
N LEU A 42 1.54 -18.46 -12.07
CA LEU A 42 1.49 -19.65 -12.94
C LEU A 42 2.41 -20.83 -12.58
N LEU A 43 1.74 -22.00 -12.43
CA LEU A 43 2.21 -23.39 -12.28
C LEU A 43 2.41 -23.89 -10.85
N VAL A 44 1.37 -24.50 -10.26
CA VAL A 44 1.40 -25.93 -9.83
C VAL A 44 -0.05 -26.43 -9.82
N SER A 45 -0.43 -27.17 -10.87
CA SER A 45 -1.53 -28.13 -10.75
C SER A 45 -1.13 -29.15 -9.69
N TYR A 46 -2.01 -29.43 -8.73
CA TYR A 46 -1.85 -30.47 -7.71
C TYR A 46 -0.68 -30.24 -6.74
N ILE A 47 -0.95 -29.68 -5.55
CA ILE A 47 -0.47 -30.23 -4.27
C ILE A 47 -1.08 -29.42 -3.10
N PHE A 48 -1.94 -30.12 -2.38
CA PHE A 48 -2.21 -30.02 -0.94
C PHE A 48 -2.93 -28.78 -0.39
N PHE A 49 -4.26 -28.95 -0.32
CA PHE A 49 -5.06 -28.78 0.90
C PHE A 49 -4.24 -29.08 2.17
N PHE A 50 -3.50 -28.13 2.73
CA PHE A 50 -3.08 -28.13 4.15
C PHE A 50 -2.38 -26.82 4.58
N PHE A 51 -2.96 -25.66 4.33
CA PHE A 51 -2.50 -24.43 4.98
C PHE A 51 -3.67 -23.59 5.47
N SER A 52 -4.06 -23.91 6.71
CA SER A 52 -4.94 -23.10 7.53
C SER A 52 -4.36 -21.68 7.66
N TYR A 53 -5.18 -20.65 7.36
CA TYR A 53 -4.93 -19.22 7.60
C TYR A 53 -3.83 -18.51 6.79
N PHE A 54 -3.59 -18.88 5.52
CA PHE A 54 -2.75 -18.07 4.64
C PHE A 54 -3.57 -16.96 3.97
N VAL A 55 -3.57 -15.78 4.57
CA VAL A 55 -4.14 -14.55 4.00
C VAL A 55 -3.06 -13.84 3.19
N PHE A 56 -3.10 -14.02 1.87
CA PHE A 56 -2.27 -13.31 0.91
C PHE A 56 -3.05 -12.14 0.31
N PHE A 57 -2.88 -10.95 0.86
CA PHE A 57 -3.31 -9.73 0.17
C PHE A 57 -2.16 -9.21 -0.69
N TYR A 58 -2.33 -9.25 -2.01
CA TYR A 58 -1.41 -8.67 -2.98
C TYR A 58 -2.21 -7.80 -3.95
N PHE A 59 -1.83 -6.54 -4.09
CA PHE A 59 -2.39 -5.63 -5.07
C PHE A 59 -1.26 -4.77 -5.64
N SER A 60 -1.08 -4.75 -6.96
CA SER A 60 -0.03 -3.99 -7.65
C SER A 60 -0.63 -3.21 -8.80
N THR A 61 -0.53 -1.88 -8.74
CA THR A 61 -0.89 -1.01 -9.87
C THR A 61 0.25 -0.84 -10.89
N LYS A 62 1.43 -1.42 -10.63
CA LYS A 62 2.58 -1.42 -11.56
C LYS A 62 2.49 -2.50 -12.65
N ASP A 63 1.51 -3.40 -12.57
CA ASP A 63 1.35 -4.46 -13.56
C ASP A 63 0.84 -3.88 -14.91
N PRO A 64 1.33 -4.36 -16.06
CA PRO A 64 0.97 -3.81 -17.37
C PRO A 64 -0.55 -3.89 -17.59
N GLY A 65 -1.19 -2.72 -17.73
CA GLY A 65 -2.64 -2.56 -17.92
C GLY A 65 -3.41 -2.00 -16.72
N GLN A 66 -2.76 -1.75 -15.57
CA GLN A 66 -3.40 -1.11 -14.42
C GLN A 66 -3.28 0.42 -14.45
N GLN A 67 -4.34 1.09 -14.00
CA GLN A 67 -4.40 2.55 -13.93
C GLN A 67 -3.88 3.05 -12.57
N PRO A 68 -3.15 4.18 -12.54
CA PRO A 68 -2.77 4.82 -11.30
C PRO A 68 -3.99 5.16 -10.42
N PHE A 69 -3.82 5.05 -9.11
CA PHE A 69 -4.88 5.38 -8.17
C PHE A 69 -4.85 6.88 -7.87
N THR A 70 -5.97 7.57 -8.07
CA THR A 70 -6.10 9.01 -7.80
C THR A 70 -7.01 9.26 -6.61
N PHE A 71 -6.55 10.01 -5.62
CA PHE A 71 -7.32 10.36 -4.42
C PHE A 71 -7.01 11.79 -3.94
N GLN A 72 -7.88 12.33 -3.07
CA GLN A 72 -7.62 13.63 -2.43
C GLN A 72 -6.87 13.42 -1.12
N ILE A 73 -5.68 14.01 -1.01
CA ILE A 73 -4.84 13.87 0.18
C ILE A 73 -5.31 14.76 1.33
N GLY A 74 -5.30 14.25 2.55
CA GLY A 74 -5.58 15.03 3.76
C GLY A 74 -7.07 15.34 3.99
N LYS A 75 -7.96 14.60 3.32
CA LYS A 75 -9.42 14.66 3.54
C LYS A 75 -9.99 13.39 4.17
N GLY A 76 -9.15 12.41 4.52
CA GLY A 76 -9.62 11.11 5.01
C GLY A 76 -10.31 10.27 3.93
N SER A 77 -9.99 10.50 2.65
CA SER A 77 -10.49 9.69 1.53
C SER A 77 -9.80 8.32 1.45
N VAL A 78 -8.66 8.17 2.12
CA VAL A 78 -7.87 6.94 2.23
C VAL A 78 -7.55 6.66 3.69
N ILE A 79 -6.94 5.50 3.98
CA ILE A 79 -6.47 5.19 5.32
C ILE A 79 -5.52 6.26 5.85
N LYS A 80 -5.55 6.53 7.16
CA LYS A 80 -4.69 7.55 7.81
C LYS A 80 -3.21 7.36 7.48
N GLY A 81 -2.79 6.11 7.34
CA GLY A 81 -1.48 5.67 6.89
C GLY A 81 -1.00 6.35 5.60
N TRP A 82 -1.89 6.39 4.62
CA TRP A 82 -1.60 6.99 3.32
C TRP A 82 -1.69 8.51 3.37
N ASP A 83 -2.70 9.05 4.06
CA ASP A 83 -2.87 10.51 4.17
C ASP A 83 -1.63 11.15 4.82
N GLU A 84 -1.12 10.60 5.94
CA GLU A 84 0.09 11.13 6.58
C GLU A 84 1.38 10.76 5.82
N GLY A 85 1.47 9.53 5.31
CA GLY A 85 2.68 9.05 4.64
C GLY A 85 2.95 9.78 3.32
N VAL A 86 1.93 9.95 2.48
CA VAL A 86 2.05 10.64 1.19
C VAL A 86 2.20 12.16 1.38
N MET A 87 1.68 12.73 2.46
CA MET A 87 1.84 14.17 2.76
C MET A 87 3.31 14.53 3.00
N GLY A 88 4.10 13.57 3.49
CA GLY A 88 5.55 13.71 3.64
C GLY A 88 6.36 13.34 2.38
N MET A 89 5.75 12.85 1.31
CA MET A 89 6.43 12.45 0.07
C MET A 89 6.57 13.61 -0.91
N GLN A 90 7.56 13.53 -1.79
CA GLN A 90 7.76 14.45 -2.91
C GLN A 90 7.25 13.85 -4.22
N LEU A 91 7.02 14.71 -5.22
CA LEU A 91 6.68 14.26 -6.56
C LEU A 91 7.82 13.38 -7.12
N GLY A 92 7.47 12.21 -7.65
CA GLY A 92 8.42 11.22 -8.14
C GLY A 92 9.10 10.40 -7.03
N GLU A 93 8.72 10.59 -5.76
CA GLU A 93 9.25 9.78 -4.65
C GLU A 93 8.56 8.42 -4.61
N THR A 94 9.36 7.38 -4.37
CA THR A 94 8.88 6.05 -4.02
C THR A 94 9.24 5.76 -2.58
N ALA A 95 8.24 5.49 -1.75
CA ALA A 95 8.43 5.17 -0.34
C ALA A 95 7.57 3.98 0.05
N ARG A 96 8.13 3.17 0.95
CA ARG A 96 7.42 2.12 1.65
C ARG A 96 6.83 2.66 2.94
N LEU A 97 5.53 2.52 3.10
CA LEU A 97 4.76 2.87 4.27
C LEU A 97 4.29 1.61 4.98
N ARG A 98 4.80 1.38 6.18
CA ARG A 98 4.31 0.35 7.08
C ARG A 98 3.30 0.97 8.03
N CYS A 99 2.04 0.60 7.86
CA CYS A 99 0.92 1.14 8.61
C CYS A 99 0.54 0.16 9.72
N SER A 100 0.57 0.63 10.97
CA SER A 100 -0.05 -0.06 12.10
C SER A 100 -1.57 -0.19 11.88
N PRO A 101 -2.24 -1.17 12.51
CA PRO A 101 -3.68 -1.37 12.32
C PRO A 101 -4.51 -0.12 12.60
N ASP A 102 -4.15 0.68 13.62
CA ASP A 102 -4.87 1.91 13.98
C ASP A 102 -4.81 3.00 12.90
N TYR A 103 -3.82 2.91 12.00
CA TYR A 103 -3.62 3.80 10.85
C TYR A 103 -4.04 3.16 9.52
N ALA A 104 -4.53 1.92 9.56
CA ALA A 104 -5.04 1.16 8.42
C ALA A 104 -6.54 0.87 8.62
N TYR A 105 -6.92 -0.40 8.80
CA TYR A 105 -8.31 -0.86 8.92
C TYR A 105 -8.73 -1.27 10.35
N GLY A 106 -7.82 -1.12 11.33
CA GLY A 106 -8.09 -1.38 12.74
C GLY A 106 -8.63 -2.77 13.04
N ALA A 107 -9.42 -2.88 14.11
CA ALA A 107 -10.10 -4.11 14.52
C ALA A 107 -11.23 -4.53 13.55
N GLY A 108 -11.66 -3.65 12.64
CA GLY A 108 -12.64 -4.00 11.61
C GLY A 108 -12.05 -4.85 10.49
N GLY A 109 -10.74 -4.71 10.22
CA GLY A 109 -10.10 -5.32 9.06
C GLY A 109 -10.77 -4.89 7.75
N PHE A 110 -10.51 -5.64 6.69
CA PHE A 110 -11.22 -5.48 5.42
C PHE A 110 -11.45 -6.83 4.76
N PRO A 111 -12.53 -7.53 5.15
CA PRO A 111 -12.82 -8.90 4.70
C PRO A 111 -12.93 -9.04 3.18
N ALA A 112 -13.42 -8.00 2.50
CA ALA A 112 -13.54 -7.95 1.04
C ALA A 112 -12.19 -8.15 0.32
N TRP A 113 -11.08 -7.85 0.99
CA TRP A 113 -9.72 -8.02 0.48
C TRP A 113 -8.89 -8.99 1.34
N GLY A 114 -9.56 -9.77 2.19
CA GLY A 114 -8.93 -10.73 3.10
C GLY A 114 -8.19 -10.12 4.28
N ILE A 115 -8.17 -8.79 4.45
CA ILE A 115 -7.40 -8.14 5.52
C ILE A 115 -8.05 -8.45 6.86
N GLN A 116 -7.31 -9.14 7.74
CA GLN A 116 -7.81 -9.48 9.07
C GLN A 116 -7.82 -8.28 10.02
N PRO A 117 -8.71 -8.28 11.03
CA PRO A 117 -8.64 -7.37 12.17
C PRO A 117 -7.23 -7.23 12.74
N ASN A 118 -6.83 -6.01 13.09
CA ASN A 118 -5.55 -5.70 13.73
C ASN A 118 -4.31 -6.12 12.91
N SER A 119 -4.44 -6.21 11.59
CA SER A 119 -3.31 -6.48 10.70
C SER A 119 -2.45 -5.24 10.45
N VAL A 120 -1.13 -5.43 10.49
CA VAL A 120 -0.15 -4.44 10.01
C VAL A 120 -0.05 -4.61 8.49
N LEU A 121 -0.05 -3.49 7.76
CA LEU A 121 0.00 -3.49 6.30
C LEU A 121 1.23 -2.75 5.80
N ASP A 122 1.90 -3.33 4.81
CA ASP A 122 3.01 -2.71 4.10
C ASP A 122 2.55 -2.26 2.72
N PHE A 123 2.78 -0.99 2.40
CA PHE A 123 2.47 -0.40 1.11
C PHE A 123 3.71 0.23 0.51
N GLU A 124 4.02 -0.08 -0.74
CA GLU A 124 4.93 0.72 -1.55
C GLU A 124 4.08 1.72 -2.33
N ILE A 125 4.38 3.01 -2.19
CA ILE A 125 3.71 4.08 -2.89
C ILE A 125 4.75 4.82 -3.71
N GLU A 126 4.42 5.08 -4.97
CA GLU A 126 5.17 5.90 -5.90
C GLU A 126 4.27 7.04 -6.36
N VAL A 127 4.71 8.27 -6.15
CA VAL A 127 3.95 9.45 -6.55
C VAL A 127 4.25 9.81 -7.99
N LEU A 128 3.22 9.80 -8.84
CA LEU A 128 3.35 10.14 -10.26
C LEU A 128 3.05 11.61 -10.54
N SER A 129 1.97 12.15 -9.95
CA SER A 129 1.53 13.52 -10.20
C SER A 129 0.69 14.09 -9.07
N TYR A 130 0.71 15.43 -8.96
CA TYR A 130 -0.18 16.22 -8.13
C TYR A 130 -1.01 17.13 -9.05
N GLN A 131 -2.30 17.29 -8.74
CA GLN A 131 -3.26 18.15 -9.42
C GLN A 131 -4.02 19.03 -8.44
#